data_AF-A0A7G5ZIC6-F1
#
_entry.id   AF-A0A7G5ZIC6-F1
#
_cell.length_a   1.000
_cell.length_b   1.000
_cell.length_c   1.000
_cell.angle_alpha   90.00
_cell.angle_beta   90.00
_cell.angle_gamma   90.00
#
_symmetry.space_group_name_H-M   'P 1'
#
loop_
_entity.id
_entity.type
_entity.pdbx_description
1 polymer ?
#
loop_
_entity_poly.entity_id
_entity_poly.type
_entity_poly.pdbx_seq_one_letter_code
_entity_poly.pdbx_strand_id
1 'polypeptide(L)'
;MRRNAGGAGADQYLGPGIDPYALSRAIKSQAGAGRTAVVLLVGHTFSYDSALARGAGVRGLLDKPVADRNLVAVLQRLAALPAPGA
;
A
#
# COMPACT_ATOMS: atom_id res chain seq x y z
N MET A 1 -28.75 -23.32 9.05
CA MET A 1 -28.97 -23.46 7.59
C MET A 1 -29.71 -22.24 7.07
N ARG A 2 -29.00 -21.32 6.40
CA ARG A 2 -29.44 -20.54 5.23
C ARG A 2 -28.24 -19.72 4.75
N ARG A 3 -27.64 -20.18 3.65
CA ARG A 3 -26.63 -19.47 2.86
C ARG A 3 -27.30 -18.24 2.29
N ASN A 4 -26.75 -17.04 2.52
CA ASN A 4 -26.99 -15.92 1.61
C ASN A 4 -25.75 -15.76 0.73
N ALA A 5 -25.84 -16.40 -0.42
CA ALA A 5 -25.04 -16.08 -1.59
C ALA A 5 -25.57 -14.74 -2.14
N GLY A 6 -24.81 -13.69 -1.88
CA GLY A 6 -24.95 -12.38 -2.51
C GLY A 6 -23.55 -11.85 -2.74
N GLY A 7 -22.90 -12.36 -3.79
CA GLY A 7 -21.63 -11.92 -4.38
C GLY A 7 -20.64 -11.23 -3.43
N ALA A 8 -19.83 -12.02 -2.73
CA ALA A 8 -18.66 -11.51 -2.03
C ALA A 8 -17.78 -10.74 -3.04
N GLY A 9 -17.64 -9.44 -2.82
CA GLY A 9 -16.91 -8.50 -3.66
C GLY A 9 -15.48 -8.98 -3.91
N ALA A 10 -15.28 -9.57 -5.07
CA ALA A 10 -14.00 -9.54 -5.73
C ALA A 10 -13.66 -8.05 -5.96
N ASP A 11 -12.37 -7.70 -5.96
CA ASP A 11 -11.84 -6.52 -6.71
C ASP A 11 -11.59 -5.22 -5.95
N GLN A 12 -12.05 -5.04 -4.71
CA GLN A 12 -11.90 -3.72 -4.06
C GLN A 12 -10.53 -3.57 -3.39
N TYR A 13 -9.58 -3.00 -4.14
CA TYR A 13 -8.58 -1.97 -3.72
C TYR A 13 -7.14 -2.11 -4.22
N LEU A 14 -6.79 -3.22 -4.88
CA LEU A 14 -5.69 -3.31 -5.86
C LEU A 14 -6.13 -4.04 -7.14
N GLY A 15 -7.43 -4.31 -7.33
CA GLY A 15 -7.94 -5.22 -8.36
C GLY A 15 -7.76 -6.69 -7.94
N PRO A 16 -8.56 -7.62 -8.47
CA PRO A 16 -8.38 -9.04 -8.21
C PRO A 16 -7.02 -9.49 -8.77
N GLY A 17 -6.27 -10.24 -7.97
CA GLY A 17 -5.03 -10.87 -8.41
C GLY A 17 -3.75 -10.02 -8.35
N ILE A 18 -3.79 -8.80 -7.83
CA ILE A 18 -2.57 -8.01 -7.58
C ILE A 18 -2.09 -8.22 -6.14
N ASP A 19 -0.89 -8.78 -5.99
CA ASP A 19 -0.14 -8.78 -4.72
C ASP A 19 0.56 -7.42 -4.54
N PRO A 20 0.16 -6.59 -3.56
CA PRO A 20 0.76 -5.28 -3.32
C PRO A 20 2.23 -5.34 -2.93
N TYR A 21 2.65 -6.39 -2.23
CA TYR A 21 4.05 -6.54 -1.81
C TYR A 21 4.91 -6.93 -3.01
N ALA A 22 4.42 -7.80 -3.90
CA ALA A 22 5.09 -8.11 -5.15
C ALA A 22 5.19 -6.87 -6.06
N LEU A 23 4.10 -6.10 -6.19
CA LEU A 23 4.09 -4.85 -6.95
C LEU A 23 5.08 -3.82 -6.38
N SER A 24 5.13 -3.66 -5.06
CA SER A 24 6.10 -2.77 -4.41
C SER A 24 7.53 -3.18 -4.72
N ARG A 25 7.87 -4.48 -4.65
CA ARG A 25 9.20 -4.97 -5.03
C ARG A 25 9.53 -4.66 -6.50
N ALA A 26 8.56 -4.87 -7.39
CA ALA A 26 8.74 -4.59 -8.81
C ALA A 26 9.04 -3.09 -9.05
N ILE A 27 8.29 -2.17 -8.44
CA ILE A 27 8.57 -0.73 -8.49
C ILE A 27 9.98 -0.45 -7.99
N LYS A 28 10.36 -1.00 -6.83
CA LYS A 28 11.67 -0.76 -6.22
C LYS A 28 12.84 -1.30 -7.04
N SER A 29 12.62 -2.33 -7.86
CA SER A 29 13.64 -2.89 -8.75
C SER A 29 13.89 -2.09 -10.02
N GLN A 30 13.02 -1.11 -10.36
CA GLN A 30 13.23 -0.27 -11.53
C GLN A 30 14.45 0.63 -11.34
N ALA A 31 15.20 0.89 -12.41
CA ALA A 31 16.39 1.75 -12.37
C ALA A 31 16.02 3.14 -11.82
N GLY A 32 16.74 3.58 -10.78
CA GLY A 32 16.48 4.85 -10.09
C GLY A 32 15.30 4.85 -9.09
N ALA A 33 14.47 3.80 -9.06
CA ALA A 33 13.24 3.77 -8.25
C ALA A 33 13.43 3.23 -6.82
N GLY A 34 14.63 2.75 -6.45
CA GLY A 34 14.89 2.23 -5.11
C GLY A 34 14.50 3.21 -3.99
N ARG A 35 14.55 4.51 -4.27
CA ARG A 35 14.25 5.60 -3.35
C ARG A 35 12.79 6.06 -3.38
N THR A 36 12.01 5.68 -4.40
CA THR A 36 10.61 6.06 -4.56
C THR A 36 9.79 5.56 -3.37
N ALA A 37 9.19 6.45 -2.58
CA ALA A 37 8.35 6.04 -1.46
C ALA A 37 7.09 5.33 -1.99
N VAL A 38 6.80 4.13 -1.49
CA VAL A 38 5.58 3.38 -1.82
C VAL A 38 4.67 3.37 -0.60
N VAL A 39 3.47 3.90 -0.74
CA VAL A 39 2.41 3.85 0.28
C VAL A 39 1.23 3.09 -0.30
N LEU A 40 0.76 2.06 0.39
CA LEU A 40 -0.37 1.26 -0.05
C LEU A 40 -1.68 1.96 0.32
N LEU A 41 -2.65 1.98 -0.60
CA LEU A 41 -4.01 2.39 -0.27
C LEU A 41 -4.88 1.15 -0.12
N VAL A 42 -5.30 0.86 1.11
CA VAL A 42 -5.89 -0.44 1.45
C VAL A 42 -7.35 -0.30 1.88
N GLY A 43 -8.14 -1.34 1.65
CA GLY A 43 -9.51 -1.42 2.15
C GLY A 43 -9.60 -2.12 3.49
N HIS A 44 -10.81 -2.11 4.08
CA HIS A 44 -11.08 -2.65 5.41
C HIS A 44 -10.76 -4.16 5.59
N THR A 45 -10.72 -4.94 4.52
CA THR A 45 -10.41 -6.39 4.56
C THR A 45 -8.92 -6.70 4.36
N PHE A 46 -8.09 -5.68 4.12
CA PHE A 46 -6.68 -5.90 3.84
C PHE A 46 -5.92 -6.27 5.12
N SER A 47 -5.35 -7.47 5.14
CA SER A 47 -4.44 -7.88 6.21
C SER A 47 -3.04 -7.35 5.93
N TYR A 48 -2.61 -6.36 6.70
CA TYR A 48 -1.28 -5.80 6.60
C TYR A 48 -0.27 -6.62 7.41
N ASP A 49 0.75 -7.15 6.71
CA ASP A 49 1.88 -7.83 7.33
C ASP A 49 3.08 -6.87 7.34
N SER A 50 3.41 -6.39 8.53
CA SER A 50 4.48 -5.40 8.69
C SER A 50 5.87 -5.88 8.28
N ALA A 51 6.16 -7.18 8.40
CA ALA A 51 7.45 -7.76 8.04
C ALA A 51 7.54 -7.89 6.51
N LEU A 52 6.50 -8.43 5.88
CA LEU A 52 6.42 -8.51 4.41
C LEU A 52 6.44 -7.13 3.77
N ALA A 53 5.70 -6.17 4.34
CA ALA A 53 5.66 -4.79 3.84
C ALA A 53 7.04 -4.13 3.89
N ARG A 54 7.75 -4.24 5.02
CA ARG A 54 9.11 -3.70 5.16
C ARG A 54 10.07 -4.35 4.17
N GLY A 55 10.03 -5.69 4.03
CA GLY A 55 10.84 -6.44 3.07
C GLY A 55 10.52 -6.10 1.61
N ALA A 56 9.28 -5.70 1.32
CA ALA A 56 8.86 -5.24 -0.01
C ALA A 56 9.19 -3.77 -0.30
N GLY A 57 9.79 -3.05 0.65
CA GLY A 57 10.12 -1.63 0.51
C GLY A 57 8.93 -0.68 0.64
N VAL A 58 7.82 -1.15 1.24
CA VAL A 58 6.65 -0.32 1.55
C VAL A 58 6.96 0.62 2.71
N ARG A 59 6.61 1.90 2.54
CA ARG A 59 6.85 2.97 3.52
C ARG A 59 5.70 3.14 4.50
N GLY A 60 4.49 2.77 4.11
CA GLY A 60 3.30 2.83 4.95
C GLY A 60 2.03 2.47 4.18
N LEU A 61 0.89 2.69 4.84
CA LEU A 61 -0.43 2.51 4.25
C LEU A 61 -1.36 3.67 4.60
N LEU A 62 -2.42 3.82 3.82
CA LEU A 62 -3.58 4.63 4.13
C LEU A 62 -4.84 3.78 3.94
N ASP A 63 -5.72 3.80 4.92
CA ASP A 63 -7.03 3.19 4.81
C ASP A 63 -7.92 3.99 3.85
N LYS A 64 -8.75 3.26 3.12
CA LYS A 64 -9.80 3.84 2.29
C LYS A 64 -11.14 3.88 3.05
N PRO A 65 -11.97 4.94 2.87
CA PRO A 65 -11.71 6.11 2.05
C PRO A 65 -10.57 6.97 2.62
N VAL A 66 -9.72 7.51 1.74
CA VAL A 66 -8.57 8.30 2.15
C VAL A 66 -9.06 9.67 2.58
N ALA A 67 -8.91 10.00 3.86
CA ALA A 67 -9.18 11.34 4.36
C ALA A 67 -8.09 12.33 3.92
N ASP A 68 -8.48 13.52 3.43
CA ASP A 68 -7.57 14.55 2.94
C ASP A 68 -6.44 14.86 3.92
N ARG A 69 -6.77 15.01 5.22
CA ARG A 69 -5.79 15.27 6.27
C ARG A 69 -4.70 14.19 6.37
N ASN A 70 -5.08 12.93 6.15
CA ASN A 70 -4.14 11.80 6.24
C ASN A 70 -3.25 11.76 5.00
N LEU A 71 -3.83 12.03 3.82
CA LEU A 71 -3.06 12.12 2.58
C LEU A 71 -2.03 13.24 2.65
N VAL A 72 -2.46 14.46 3.04
CA VAL A 72 -1.59 15.61 3.20
C VAL A 72 -0.47 15.34 4.20
N ALA A 73 -0.81 14.77 5.37
CA ALA A 73 0.19 14.43 6.38
C ALA A 73 1.23 13.41 5.86
N VAL A 74 0.80 12.39 5.11
CA VAL A 74 1.71 11.43 4.49
C VAL A 74 2.61 12.11 3.46
N LEU A 75 2.06 12.93 2.56
CA LEU A 75 2.86 13.63 1.55
C LEU A 75 3.89 14.57 2.19
N GLN A 76 3.48 15.35 3.20
CA GLN A 76 4.39 16.21 3.95
C GLN A 76 5.52 15.40 4.62
N ARG A 77 5.17 14.29 5.28
CA ARG A 77 6.16 13.38 5.88
C ARG A 77 7.10 12.81 4.83
N LEU A 78 6.61 12.46 3.65
CA LEU A 78 7.42 11.91 2.56
C LEU A 78 8.35 12.94 1.91
N ALA A 79 7.87 14.18 1.74
CA ALA A 79 8.66 15.28 1.20
C ALA A 79 9.76 15.77 2.17
N ALA A 80 9.51 15.68 3.47
CA ALA A 80 10.47 16.07 4.51
C ALA A 80 11.55 15.01 4.82
N LEU A 81 11.46 13.81 4.22
CA LEU A 81 12.40 12.74 4.51
C LEU A 81 13.76 13.01 3.86
N PRO A 82 14.86 12.99 4.64
CA PRO A 82 16.19 13.08 4.07
C PRO A 82 16.48 11.85 3.19
N ALA A 83 17.40 12.06 2.27
CA ALA A 83 17.96 11.00 1.45
C ALA A 83 18.36 9.77 2.29
N PRO A 84 17.90 8.55 1.99
CA PRO A 84 18.49 7.36 2.60
C PRO A 84 19.99 7.33 2.26
N GLY A 85 20.84 7.32 3.29
CA GLY A 85 22.30 7.26 3.17
C GLY A 85 23.09 8.54 3.48
N ALA A 86 22.49 9.54 4.13
CA ALA A 86 23.25 10.58 4.85
C ALA A 86 23.61 10.09 6.25
#